data_AF-A0A1H7T8U9-F1
#
_entry.id   AF-A0A1H7T8U9-F1
#
_cell.length_a   1.000
_cell.length_b   1.000
_cell.length_c   1.000
_cell.angle_alpha   90.00
_cell.angle_beta   90.00
_cell.angle_gamma   90.00
#
_symmetry.space_group_name_H-M   'P 1'
#
loop_
_entity.id
_entity.type
_entity.pdbx_description
1 polymer ?
#
loop_
_entity_poly.entity_id
_entity_poly.type
_entity_poly.pdbx_seq_one_letter_code
_entity_poly.pdbx_strand_id
1 'polypeptide(L)'
;MPKVVEFDDAVAQRIEKAVASITGDTPEDPVLKRRASRGTLKLNFATVSAEARVARHLIDHEGCVYAEQHACIAEAMAGRGTAVPLRKQLDQARSSLAERNEQLARCQSYNLHILTRLHQLDLEVARLNELVDTMDTGGSGPTELIGTGRVIGLPPPQRPKARGGAKPKRR
;
A
#
# COMPACT_ATOMS: atom_id res chain seq x y z
N MET A 1 -31.39 5.44 53.25
CA MET A 1 -32.35 4.97 52.23
C MET A 1 -31.75 5.24 50.86
N PRO A 2 -31.50 4.21 50.03
CA PRO A 2 -31.01 4.43 48.67
C PRO A 2 -32.09 5.19 47.88
N LYS A 3 -31.72 6.30 47.25
CA LYS A 3 -32.59 6.98 46.28
C LYS A 3 -32.75 6.01 45.11
N VAL A 4 -33.98 5.57 44.85
CA VAL A 4 -34.30 4.82 43.63
C VAL A 4 -34.01 5.77 42.47
N VAL A 5 -32.92 5.53 41.75
CA VAL A 5 -32.62 6.27 40.52
C VAL A 5 -33.58 5.73 39.48
N GLU A 6 -34.54 6.54 39.07
CA GLU A 6 -35.50 6.16 38.03
C GLU A 6 -34.75 5.92 36.70
N PHE A 7 -35.15 4.86 36.02
CA PHE A 7 -34.62 4.52 34.70
C PHE A 7 -35.22 5.48 33.67
N ASP A 8 -34.37 6.22 32.97
CA ASP A 8 -34.77 7.16 31.91
C ASP A 8 -34.33 6.62 30.54
N ASP A 9 -35.32 6.25 29.71
CA ASP A 9 -35.14 5.76 28.34
C ASP A 9 -34.40 6.78 27.44
N ALA A 10 -34.58 8.08 27.69
CA ALA A 10 -33.91 9.11 26.90
C ALA A 10 -32.40 9.17 27.19
N VAL A 11 -31.97 8.76 28.39
CA VAL A 11 -30.55 8.58 28.71
C VAL A 11 -30.01 7.32 28.03
N ALA A 12 -30.75 6.22 28.08
CA ALA A 12 -30.37 4.96 27.43
C ALA A 12 -30.11 5.16 25.93
N GLN A 13 -31.03 5.82 25.22
CA GLN A 13 -30.89 6.12 23.78
C GLN A 13 -29.68 7.04 23.49
N ARG A 14 -29.38 8.00 24.37
CA ARG A 14 -28.19 8.86 24.23
C ARG A 14 -26.90 8.06 24.38
N ILE A 15 -26.87 7.10 25.30
CA ILE A 15 -25.71 6.21 25.47
C ILE A 15 -25.53 5.35 24.22
N GLU A 16 -26.59 4.75 23.70
CA GLU A 16 -26.54 3.95 22.47
C GLU A 16 -26.06 4.77 21.26
N LYS A 17 -26.59 5.99 21.09
CA LYS A 17 -26.15 6.92 20.05
C LYS A 17 -24.67 7.31 20.22
N ALA A 18 -24.21 7.50 21.46
CA ALA A 18 -22.81 7.78 21.75
C ALA A 18 -21.90 6.58 21.40
N VAL A 19 -22.33 5.35 21.67
CA VAL A 19 -21.59 4.15 21.25
C VAL A 19 -21.53 4.06 19.72
N ALA A 20 -22.64 4.30 19.02
CA ALA A 20 -22.68 4.27 17.56
C ALA A 20 -21.79 5.35 16.91
N SER A 21 -21.81 6.58 17.43
CA SER A 21 -20.98 7.68 16.92
C SER A 21 -19.49 7.47 17.16
N ILE A 22 -19.09 6.96 18.34
CA ILE A 22 -17.69 6.62 18.63
C ILE A 22 -17.22 5.44 17.79
N THR A 23 -18.09 4.44 17.57
CA THR A 23 -17.71 3.29 16.74
C THR A 23 -17.59 3.64 15.26
N GLY A 24 -18.39 4.59 14.76
CA GLY A 24 -18.33 5.14 13.41
C GLY A 24 -17.32 6.27 13.18
N ASP A 25 -16.44 6.57 14.15
CA ASP A 25 -15.45 7.67 14.08
C ASP A 25 -16.07 9.08 13.84
N THR A 26 -17.34 9.28 14.17
CA THR A 26 -18.05 10.56 14.07
C THR A 26 -18.57 11.06 15.43
N PRO A 27 -17.69 11.24 16.44
CA PRO A 27 -18.13 11.80 17.72
C PRO A 27 -18.61 13.25 17.54
N GLU A 28 -19.54 13.71 18.36
CA GLU A 28 -20.06 15.07 18.44
C GLU A 28 -19.18 15.94 19.36
N ASP A 29 -18.59 15.37 20.42
CA ASP A 29 -17.72 16.07 21.35
C ASP A 29 -16.42 16.58 20.65
N PRO A 30 -16.06 17.87 20.81
CA PRO A 30 -14.92 18.47 20.11
C PRO A 30 -13.57 17.86 20.49
N VAL A 31 -13.39 17.38 21.72
CA VAL A 31 -12.17 16.72 22.17
C VAL A 31 -12.08 15.33 21.54
N LEU A 32 -13.19 14.61 21.50
CA LEU A 32 -13.24 13.28 20.87
C LEU A 32 -13.07 13.39 19.34
N LYS A 33 -13.64 14.41 18.69
CA LYS A 33 -13.39 14.72 17.27
C LYS A 33 -11.90 14.88 16.95
N ARG A 34 -11.16 15.62 17.80
CA ARG A 34 -9.71 15.78 17.65
C ARG A 34 -8.93 14.48 17.85
N ARG A 35 -9.43 13.55 18.68
CA ARG A 35 -8.82 12.23 18.86
C ARG A 35 -9.12 11.30 17.69
N ALA A 36 -10.34 11.36 17.16
CA ALA A 36 -10.77 10.62 15.97
C ALA A 36 -9.94 11.02 14.75
N SER A 37 -9.77 12.33 14.51
CA SER A 37 -8.95 12.81 13.38
C SER A 37 -7.48 12.40 13.45
N ARG A 38 -6.97 12.08 14.64
CA ARG A 38 -5.62 11.56 14.86
C ARG A 38 -5.54 10.02 14.81
N GLY A 39 -6.67 9.33 14.67
CA GLY A 39 -6.74 7.86 14.75
C GLY A 39 -6.43 7.30 16.14
N THR A 40 -6.62 8.11 17.19
CA THR A 40 -6.31 7.75 18.59
C THR A 40 -7.55 7.53 19.45
N LEU A 41 -8.75 7.73 18.88
CA LEU A 41 -10.01 7.51 19.58
C LEU A 41 -10.18 6.01 19.86
N LYS A 42 -10.45 5.69 21.12
CA LYS A 42 -10.75 4.33 21.58
C LYS A 42 -12.11 4.34 22.24
N LEU A 43 -12.92 3.33 21.95
CA LEU A 43 -14.17 3.08 22.65
C LEU A 43 -13.85 2.66 24.09
N ASN A 44 -14.29 3.45 25.06
CA ASN A 44 -14.30 3.10 26.48
C ASN A 44 -15.42 3.86 27.22
N PHE A 45 -15.71 3.45 28.45
CA PHE A 45 -16.77 4.09 29.26
C PHE A 45 -16.55 5.60 29.47
N ALA A 46 -15.30 6.06 29.60
CA ALA A 46 -15.00 7.48 29.76
C ALA A 46 -15.32 8.30 28.48
N THR A 47 -15.06 7.75 27.30
CA THR A 47 -15.42 8.40 26.02
C THR A 47 -16.92 8.36 25.78
N VAL A 48 -17.58 7.24 26.10
CA VAL A 48 -19.04 7.11 25.93
C VAL A 48 -19.77 8.06 26.88
N SER A 49 -19.36 8.14 28.14
CA SER A 49 -19.93 9.08 29.11
C SER A 49 -19.75 10.54 28.71
N ALA A 50 -18.57 10.92 28.22
CA ALA A 50 -18.31 12.27 27.73
C ALA A 50 -19.21 12.61 26.53
N GLU A 51 -19.30 11.71 25.56
CA GLU A 51 -20.10 11.87 24.35
C GLU A 51 -21.62 11.93 24.66
N ALA A 52 -22.12 11.03 25.50
CA ALA A 52 -23.52 10.99 25.91
C ALA A 52 -23.90 12.11 26.90
N ARG A 53 -22.90 12.81 27.47
CA ARG A 53 -23.04 13.74 28.60
C ARG A 53 -23.73 13.11 29.80
N VAL A 54 -23.36 11.87 30.10
CA VAL A 54 -23.89 11.07 31.21
C VAL A 54 -22.78 10.86 32.23
N ALA A 55 -23.11 10.86 33.51
CA ALA A 55 -22.11 10.61 34.54
C ALA A 55 -21.56 9.17 34.40
N ARG A 56 -20.24 9.02 34.38
CA ARG A 56 -19.56 7.73 34.14
C ARG A 56 -20.02 6.62 35.08
N HIS A 57 -20.27 6.94 36.36
CA HIS A 57 -20.75 5.94 37.32
C HIS A 57 -22.08 5.33 36.91
N LEU A 58 -22.91 5.95 36.08
CA LEU A 58 -24.17 5.34 35.64
C LEU A 58 -23.98 4.16 34.68
N ILE A 59 -22.77 3.97 34.13
CA ILE A 59 -22.46 2.97 33.09
C ILE A 59 -21.15 2.18 33.28
N ASP A 60 -20.33 2.46 34.30
CA ASP A 60 -18.93 1.97 34.41
C ASP A 60 -18.68 1.06 35.63
N HIS A 61 -19.72 0.68 36.37
CA HIS A 61 -19.58 -0.24 37.51
C HIS A 61 -20.59 -1.38 37.45
N GLU A 62 -20.30 -2.46 38.18
CA GLU A 62 -21.19 -3.60 38.36
C GLU A 62 -22.48 -3.17 39.09
N GLY A 63 -23.63 -3.51 38.53
CA GLY A 63 -24.93 -3.09 39.09
C GLY A 63 -25.29 -1.63 38.82
N CYS A 64 -24.67 -1.00 37.83
CA CYS A 64 -25.03 0.34 37.42
C CYS A 64 -26.48 0.45 36.92
N VAL A 65 -27.03 1.67 36.94
CA VAL A 65 -28.42 1.97 36.57
C VAL A 65 -28.73 1.51 35.13
N TYR A 66 -27.75 1.64 34.24
CA TYR A 66 -27.85 1.26 32.83
C TYR A 66 -27.04 -0.01 32.54
N ALA A 67 -27.40 -1.10 33.22
CA ALA A 67 -26.69 -2.37 33.15
C ALA A 67 -26.65 -2.98 31.73
N GLU A 68 -27.73 -2.84 30.97
CA GLU A 68 -27.80 -3.32 29.57
C GLU A 68 -26.80 -2.59 28.67
N GLN A 69 -26.75 -1.25 28.79
CA GLN A 69 -25.80 -0.44 28.04
C GLN A 69 -24.36 -0.69 28.50
N HIS A 70 -24.13 -0.94 29.80
CA HIS A 70 -22.82 -1.37 30.28
C HIS A 70 -22.37 -2.67 29.59
N ALA A 71 -23.24 -3.70 29.53
CA ALA A 71 -22.93 -4.95 28.85
C ALA A 71 -22.62 -4.73 27.36
N CYS A 72 -23.42 -3.93 26.66
CA CYS A 72 -23.19 -3.60 25.25
C CYS A 72 -21.84 -2.90 25.03
N ILE A 73 -21.49 -1.91 25.88
CA ILE A 73 -20.19 -1.22 25.80
C ILE A 73 -19.05 -2.20 26.08
N ALA A 74 -19.20 -3.06 27.09
CA ALA A 74 -18.20 -4.08 27.44
C ALA A 74 -17.94 -5.06 26.30
N GLU A 75 -18.99 -5.56 25.65
CA GLU A 75 -18.90 -6.44 24.48
C GLU A 75 -18.24 -5.73 23.29
N ALA A 76 -18.62 -4.48 23.01
CA ALA A 76 -18.04 -3.69 21.92
C ALA A 76 -16.54 -3.39 22.15
N MET A 77 -16.12 -3.22 23.41
CA MET A 77 -14.70 -3.12 23.77
C MET A 77 -13.97 -4.45 23.59
N ALA A 78 -14.59 -5.56 23.99
CA ALA A 78 -14.00 -6.90 23.87
C ALA A 78 -13.85 -7.33 22.41
N GLY A 79 -14.82 -7.01 21.55
CA GLY A 79 -14.79 -7.29 20.11
C GLY A 79 -13.69 -6.55 19.33
N ARG A 80 -13.14 -5.47 19.89
CA ARG A 80 -11.93 -4.80 19.35
C ARG A 80 -10.62 -5.48 19.79
N GLY A 81 -10.70 -6.57 20.54
CA GLY A 81 -9.59 -7.38 21.00
C GLY A 81 -9.07 -8.36 19.95
N THR A 82 -8.12 -7.91 19.13
CA THR A 82 -6.86 -8.61 18.77
C THR A 82 -6.10 -7.76 17.75
N ALA A 83 -5.83 -6.50 18.11
CA ALA A 83 -4.71 -5.82 17.49
C ALA A 83 -3.47 -6.59 17.90
N VAL A 84 -2.95 -7.46 17.03
CA VAL A 84 -1.53 -7.84 17.08
C VAL A 84 -0.80 -6.52 17.33
N PRO A 85 -0.05 -6.37 18.43
CA PRO A 85 0.41 -5.07 18.89
C PRO A 85 1.08 -4.42 17.70
N LEU A 86 0.58 -3.25 17.27
CA LEU A 86 1.00 -2.56 16.03
C LEU A 86 2.52 -2.55 15.85
N ARG A 87 3.26 -2.60 16.96
CA ARG A 87 4.70 -2.84 17.04
C ARG A 87 5.20 -4.11 16.33
N LYS A 88 4.60 -5.28 16.55
CA LYS A 88 4.95 -6.53 15.84
C LYS A 88 4.70 -6.42 14.34
N GLN A 89 3.59 -5.80 13.92
CA GLN A 89 3.31 -5.58 12.50
C GLN A 89 4.30 -4.58 11.89
N LEU A 90 4.65 -3.53 12.62
CA LEU A 90 5.65 -2.54 12.22
C LEU A 90 7.04 -3.17 12.09
N ASP A 91 7.43 -4.04 13.03
CA ASP A 91 8.71 -4.73 13.01
C ASP A 91 8.79 -5.73 11.83
N GLN A 92 7.70 -6.46 11.54
CA GLN A 92 7.59 -7.31 10.35
C GLN A 92 7.64 -6.50 9.04
N ALA A 93 6.99 -5.35 9.00
CA ALA A 93 7.03 -4.47 7.83
C ALA A 93 8.46 -3.93 7.61
N ARG A 94 9.16 -3.57 8.68
CA ARG A 94 10.56 -3.11 8.62
C ARG A 94 11.51 -4.21 8.15
N SER A 95 11.37 -5.43 8.66
CA SER A 95 12.20 -6.56 8.21
C SER A 95 11.96 -6.87 6.73
N SER A 96 10.69 -6.91 6.30
CA SER A 96 10.34 -7.13 4.90
C SER A 96 10.87 -6.03 3.97
N LEU A 97 10.87 -4.77 4.42
CA LEU A 97 11.42 -3.65 3.66
C LEU A 97 12.95 -3.78 3.55
N ALA A 98 13.64 -4.14 4.63
CA ALA A 98 15.08 -4.38 4.62
C ALA A 98 15.48 -5.51 3.64
N GLU A 99 14.78 -6.64 3.69
CA GLU A 99 15.01 -7.78 2.77
C GLU A 99 14.80 -7.37 1.31
N ARG A 100 13.73 -6.64 1.01
CA ARG A 100 13.44 -6.18 -0.36
C ARG A 100 14.49 -5.18 -0.85
N ASN A 101 14.96 -4.28 0.00
CA ASN A 101 16.02 -3.34 -0.34
C ASN A 101 17.34 -4.06 -0.62
N GLU A 102 17.67 -5.09 0.15
CA GLU A 102 18.85 -5.92 -0.09
C GLU A 102 18.75 -6.66 -1.43
N GLN A 103 17.59 -7.23 -1.75
CA GLN A 103 17.34 -7.86 -3.04
C GLN A 103 17.48 -6.85 -4.20
N LEU A 104 16.93 -5.64 -4.06
CA LEU A 104 17.07 -4.58 -5.05
C LEU A 104 18.53 -4.19 -5.26
N ALA A 105 19.31 -4.04 -4.19
CA ALA A 105 20.73 -3.71 -4.28
C ALA A 105 21.52 -4.81 -5.02
N ARG A 106 21.23 -6.09 -4.74
CA ARG A 106 21.84 -7.23 -5.45
C ARG A 106 21.48 -7.21 -6.94
N CYS A 107 20.21 -7.01 -7.29
CA CYS A 107 19.78 -6.90 -8.68
C CYS A 107 20.43 -5.71 -9.41
N GLN A 108 20.55 -4.56 -8.75
CA GLN A 108 21.23 -3.39 -9.32
C GLN A 108 22.71 -3.64 -9.57
N SER A 109 23.41 -4.27 -8.62
CA SER A 109 24.82 -4.67 -8.80
C SER A 109 24.99 -5.63 -9.96
N TYR A 110 24.09 -6.60 -10.10
CA TYR A 110 24.13 -7.57 -11.20
C TYR A 110 23.87 -6.90 -12.55
N ASN A 111 22.88 -6.00 -12.62
CA ASN A 111 22.59 -5.23 -13.83
C ASN A 111 23.78 -4.35 -14.23
N LEU A 112 24.44 -3.68 -13.28
CA LEU A 112 25.64 -2.90 -13.57
C LEU A 112 26.78 -3.77 -14.13
N HIS A 113 26.97 -4.97 -13.56
CA HIS A 113 27.95 -5.93 -14.07
C HIS A 113 27.65 -6.35 -15.52
N ILE A 114 26.39 -6.67 -15.83
CA ILE A 114 25.97 -7.00 -17.20
C ILE A 114 26.21 -5.82 -18.14
N LEU A 115 25.79 -4.61 -17.77
CA LEU A 115 25.98 -3.41 -18.60
C LEU A 115 27.46 -3.15 -18.90
N THR A 116 28.33 -3.35 -17.90
CA THR A 116 29.78 -3.23 -18.08
C THR A 116 30.30 -4.27 -19.06
N ARG A 117 29.83 -5.52 -18.97
CA ARG A 117 30.24 -6.59 -19.88
C ARG A 117 29.75 -6.36 -21.31
N LEU A 118 28.51 -5.89 -21.48
CA LEU A 118 27.98 -5.51 -22.78
C LEU A 118 28.81 -4.40 -23.42
N HIS A 119 29.16 -3.37 -22.65
CA HIS A 119 30.00 -2.28 -23.15
C HIS A 119 31.39 -2.76 -23.60
N GLN A 120 32.01 -3.69 -22.87
CA GLN A 120 33.29 -4.30 -23.29
C GLN A 120 33.14 -5.05 -24.63
N LEU A 121 32.08 -5.84 -24.78
CA LEU A 121 31.81 -6.56 -26.02
C LEU A 121 31.54 -5.61 -27.19
N ASP A 122 30.81 -4.52 -26.96
CA ASP A 122 30.56 -3.50 -27.99
C ASP A 122 31.87 -2.87 -28.49
N LEU A 123 32.83 -2.59 -27.59
CA LEU A 123 34.14 -2.08 -27.95
C LEU A 123 34.98 -3.13 -28.73
N GLU A 124 34.92 -4.40 -28.33
CA GLU A 124 35.59 -5.49 -29.05
C GLU A 124 35.03 -5.64 -30.47
N VAL A 125 33.70 -5.61 -30.63
CA VAL A 125 33.03 -5.66 -31.94
C VAL A 125 33.41 -4.47 -32.79
N ALA A 126 33.40 -3.26 -32.24
CA ALA A 126 33.81 -2.05 -32.97
C ALA A 126 35.26 -2.17 -33.49
N ARG A 127 36.18 -2.62 -32.65
CA ARG A 127 37.58 -2.83 -33.02
C ARG A 127 37.75 -3.91 -34.11
N LEU A 128 36.99 -4.99 -34.04
CA LEU A 128 37.03 -6.04 -35.06
C LEU A 128 36.46 -5.54 -36.40
N ASN A 129 35.40 -4.74 -36.37
CA ASN A 129 34.85 -4.13 -37.59
C ASN A 129 35.87 -3.19 -38.25
N GLU A 130 36.56 -2.34 -37.48
CA GLU A 130 37.64 -1.49 -38.00
C GLU A 130 38.74 -2.33 -38.68
N LEU A 131 39.12 -3.46 -38.08
CA LEU A 131 40.13 -4.34 -38.65
C LEU A 131 39.66 -4.98 -39.97
N VAL A 132 38.41 -5.41 -40.05
CA VAL A 132 37.81 -5.91 -41.30
C VAL A 132 37.82 -4.82 -42.38
N ASP A 133 37.41 -3.60 -42.06
CA ASP A 133 37.42 -2.47 -43.00
C ASP A 133 38.84 -2.19 -43.54
N THR A 134 39.88 -2.31 -42.70
CA THR A 134 41.28 -2.17 -43.17
C THR A 134 41.73 -3.29 -44.09
N MET A 135 41.24 -4.52 -43.91
CA MET A 135 41.55 -5.64 -44.80
C MET A 135 40.84 -5.48 -46.15
N ASP A 136 39.59 -5.01 -46.14
CA ASP A 136 38.82 -4.78 -47.37
C ASP A 136 39.37 -3.61 -48.20
N THR A 137 39.96 -2.59 -47.56
CA THR A 137 40.58 -1.45 -48.23
C THR A 137 42.02 -1.73 -48.72
N GLY A 138 42.74 -2.67 -48.11
CA GLY A 138 44.09 -3.10 -48.53
C GLY A 138 44.13 -4.08 -49.70
N GLY A 139 42.97 -4.64 -50.09
CA GLY A 139 42.83 -5.62 -51.15
C GLY A 139 42.28 -5.06 -52.47
N SER A 140 42.87 -3.99 -53.02
CA SER A 140 42.61 -3.59 -54.41
C SER A 140 43.41 -4.48 -55.38
N GLY A 141 43.01 -5.75 -55.46
CA GLY A 141 43.23 -6.58 -56.64
C GLY A 141 41.93 -6.59 -57.47
N PRO A 142 41.97 -6.38 -58.79
CA PRO A 142 40.77 -6.47 -59.61
C PRO A 142 40.37 -7.94 -59.66
N THR A 143 39.47 -8.34 -58.77
CA THR A 143 38.89 -9.69 -58.78
C THR A 143 37.45 -9.53 -59.19
N GLU A 144 37.20 -10.09 -60.37
CA GLU A 144 35.97 -10.06 -61.11
C GLU A 144 34.76 -10.37 -60.22
N LEU A 145 33.71 -9.57 -60.43
CA LEU A 145 32.35 -9.98 -60.15
C LEU A 145 32.10 -11.34 -60.82
N ILE A 146 32.17 -12.42 -60.05
CA ILE A 146 31.50 -13.68 -60.37
C ILE A 146 30.61 -14.00 -59.18
N GLY A 147 29.32 -13.76 -59.38
CA GLY A 147 28.31 -14.03 -58.37
C GLY A 147 28.26 -15.51 -58.02
N THR A 148 28.12 -15.80 -56.73
CA THR A 148 27.20 -16.85 -56.28
C THR A 148 26.49 -16.36 -55.03
N GLY A 149 25.17 -16.44 -55.08
CA GLY A 149 24.29 -15.88 -54.09
C GLY A 149 24.43 -16.51 -52.71
N ARG A 150 24.35 -15.63 -51.71
CA ARG A 150 23.60 -15.93 -50.49
C ARG A 150 23.02 -14.63 -49.96
N VAL A 151 21.92 -14.21 -50.59
CA VAL A 151 20.96 -13.29 -49.98
C VAL A 151 20.36 -14.05 -48.78
N ILE A 152 20.94 -13.88 -47.60
CA ILE A 152 20.25 -14.23 -46.36
C ILE A 152 19.18 -13.16 -46.20
N GLY A 153 17.96 -13.53 -46.60
CA GLY A 153 16.79 -12.67 -46.51
C GLY A 153 16.58 -12.18 -45.09
N LEU A 154 16.88 -10.91 -44.84
CA LEU A 154 16.08 -10.15 -43.90
C LEU A 154 14.73 -9.89 -44.58
N PRO A 155 13.60 -10.35 -44.00
CA PRO A 155 12.31 -9.84 -44.43
C PRO A 155 12.29 -8.31 -44.19
N PRO A 156 11.65 -7.52 -45.07
CA PRO A 156 11.57 -6.08 -44.89
C PRO A 156 10.89 -5.74 -43.55
N PRO A 157 11.27 -4.62 -42.90
CA PRO A 157 10.66 -4.20 -41.64
C PRO A 157 9.16 -4.03 -41.84
N GLN A 158 8.35 -4.86 -41.18
CA GLN A 158 6.92 -4.67 -41.13
C GLN A 158 6.65 -3.36 -40.40
N ARG A 159 6.09 -2.37 -41.13
CA ARG A 159 5.61 -1.12 -40.52
C ARG A 159 4.63 -1.45 -39.38
N PRO A 160 4.70 -0.77 -38.23
CA PRO A 160 3.72 -0.97 -37.17
C PRO A 160 2.32 -0.62 -37.72
N LYS A 161 1.42 -1.62 -37.74
CA LYS A 161 -0.01 -1.41 -37.92
C LYS A 161 -0.46 -0.44 -36.84
N ALA A 162 -0.90 0.75 -37.26
CA ALA A 162 -1.56 1.72 -36.40
C ALA A 162 -2.66 1.00 -35.61
N ARG A 163 -2.49 0.95 -34.28
CA ARG A 163 -3.53 0.49 -33.36
C ARG A 163 -4.75 1.38 -33.60
N GLY A 164 -5.83 0.74 -34.05
CA GLY A 164 -7.13 1.36 -34.18
C GLY A 164 -7.51 2.07 -32.89
N GLY A 165 -7.92 3.34 -33.05
CA GLY A 165 -8.37 4.18 -31.96
C GLY A 165 -9.54 3.53 -31.23
N ALA A 166 -9.34 3.27 -29.94
CA ALA A 166 -10.44 3.09 -29.02
C ALA A 166 -11.22 4.41 -28.94
N LYS A 167 -12.45 4.41 -29.45
CA LYS A 167 -13.37 5.53 -29.28
C LYS A 167 -13.67 5.71 -27.77
N PRO A 168 -13.62 6.93 -27.23
CA PRO A 168 -14.09 7.19 -25.88
C PRO A 168 -15.62 7.08 -25.83
N LYS A 169 -16.13 6.33 -24.84
CA LYS A 169 -17.53 6.35 -24.41
C LYS A 169 -17.91 7.79 -24.05
N ARG A 170 -18.92 8.34 -24.72
CA ARG A 170 -19.67 9.49 -24.20
C ARG A 170 -20.84 8.97 -23.36
N ARG A 171 -21.00 9.62 -22.22
CA ARG A 171 -22.10 9.48 -21.25
C ARG A 171 -23.44 9.84 -21.89
#